data_AF-A0A7C1F3P6-F1
#
_entry.id   AF-A0A7C1F3P6-F1
#
_cell.length_a   1.000
_cell.length_b   1.000
_cell.length_c   1.000
_cell.angle_alpha   90.00
_cell.angle_beta   90.00
_cell.angle_gamma   90.00
#
_symmetry.space_group_name_H-M   'P 1'
#
loop_
_entity.id
_entity.type
_entity.pdbx_description
1 polymer ?
#
loop_
_entity_poly.entity_id
_entity_poly.type
_entity_poly.pdbx_seq_one_letter_code
_entity_poly.pdbx_strand_id
1 'polypeptide(L)'
;MTQYDDPFRLSLLRYFDQPKERTVSDTGEWTVKGFIDVYQRIYTISLDTKVLSKVLELLLFPVLQQFALENRYQIMLARQQNQYPDVSFVSDTSDYYALDIKTTYRTGVDRAGNLKVNGMTLGTFGGCFRDRNRATLSTFPYSRYLKHYVLGVVYSQNTQIDEQRTYSIDDLKTIPSVAHDFEFFLHEKYRIASDRAGSGNTRNIGSTVY
;
A
#
# COMPACT_ATOMS: atom_id res chain seq x y z
N MET A 1 7.27 16.39 23.43
CA MET A 1 7.90 15.82 22.22
C MET A 1 7.24 16.45 21.02
N THR A 2 7.99 17.26 20.27
CA THR A 2 7.53 17.81 18.99
C THR A 2 7.26 16.66 18.01
N GLN A 3 6.32 16.87 17.09
CA GLN A 3 5.88 15.96 16.01
C GLN A 3 7.02 15.41 15.11
N TYR A 4 8.27 15.82 15.35
CA TYR A 4 9.47 15.47 14.59
C TYR A 4 10.29 14.30 15.18
N ASP A 5 9.99 13.83 16.41
CA ASP A 5 10.69 12.70 17.02
C ASP A 5 9.84 11.43 16.98
N ASP A 6 9.64 10.88 15.78
CA ASP A 6 9.08 9.54 15.60
C ASP A 6 10.17 8.61 15.05
N PRO A 7 10.95 7.95 15.93
CA PRO A 7 12.10 7.16 15.52
C PRO A 7 11.73 6.01 14.58
N PHE A 8 10.57 5.39 14.78
CA PHE A 8 10.08 4.31 13.92
C PHE A 8 9.78 4.83 12.51
N ARG A 9 9.05 5.94 12.41
CA ARG A 9 8.74 6.52 11.09
C ARG A 9 10.00 6.98 10.39
N LEU A 10 10.90 7.68 11.09
CA LEU A 10 12.15 8.17 10.52
C LEU A 10 13.07 7.02 10.06
N SER A 11 13.14 5.93 10.82
CA SER A 11 13.94 4.77 10.43
C SER A 11 13.38 4.06 9.20
N LEU A 12 12.05 3.91 9.13
CA LEU A 12 11.37 3.33 7.96
C LEU A 12 11.50 4.23 6.72
N LEU A 13 11.45 5.57 6.89
CA LEU A 13 11.63 6.53 5.80
C LEU A 13 13.00 6.40 5.09
N ARG A 14 14.04 5.92 5.76
CA ARG A 14 15.36 5.70 5.13
C ARG A 14 15.35 4.62 4.05
N TYR A 15 14.29 3.82 3.96
CA TYR A 15 14.15 2.78 2.95
C TYR A 15 13.26 3.22 1.78
N PHE A 16 12.71 4.44 1.77
CA PHE A 16 11.67 4.86 0.80
C PHE A 16 12.15 5.02 -0.65
N ASP A 17 13.45 5.12 -0.89
CA ASP A 17 13.98 5.12 -2.25
C ASP A 17 13.88 3.72 -2.89
N GLN A 18 14.00 2.64 -2.09
CA GLN A 18 13.98 1.26 -2.59
C GLN A 18 12.61 0.82 -3.16
N PRO A 19 11.45 1.15 -2.55
CA PRO A 19 10.14 0.98 -3.17
C PRO A 19 10.06 1.56 -4.57
N LYS A 20 10.62 2.76 -4.76
CA LYS A 20 10.61 3.44 -6.05
C LYS A 20 11.47 2.68 -7.07
N GLU A 21 12.69 2.30 -6.70
CA GLU A 21 13.59 1.50 -7.56
C GLU A 21 13.01 0.14 -7.94
N ARG A 22 12.25 -0.50 -7.04
CA ARG A 22 11.59 -1.78 -7.33
C ARG A 22 10.35 -1.64 -8.20
N THR A 23 9.70 -0.47 -8.17
CA THR A 23 8.44 -0.23 -8.88
C THR A 23 8.67 0.46 -10.23
N VAL A 24 9.72 1.26 -10.38
CA VAL A 24 9.94 2.09 -11.56
C VAL A 24 11.26 1.72 -12.20
N SER A 25 11.25 1.43 -13.51
CA SER A 25 12.46 1.20 -14.30
C SER A 25 13.24 2.50 -14.54
N ASP A 26 14.44 2.39 -15.09
CA ASP A 26 15.25 3.55 -15.51
C ASP A 26 14.55 4.45 -16.54
N THR A 27 13.56 3.91 -17.26
CA THR A 27 12.74 4.63 -18.24
C THR A 27 11.46 5.24 -17.65
N GLY A 28 11.24 5.12 -16.34
CA GLY A 28 10.04 5.63 -15.67
C GLY A 28 8.82 4.70 -15.77
N GLU A 29 8.98 3.51 -16.33
CA GLU A 29 7.87 2.55 -16.51
C GLU A 29 7.69 1.64 -15.30
N TRP A 30 6.51 1.04 -15.16
CA TRP A 30 6.31 -0.02 -14.17
C TRP A 30 7.20 -1.22 -14.50
N THR A 31 7.97 -1.68 -13.52
CA THR A 31 8.80 -2.90 -13.62
C THR A 31 7.97 -4.17 -13.81
N VAL A 32 6.71 -4.19 -13.39
CA VAL A 32 5.81 -5.33 -13.57
C VAL A 32 4.96 -5.15 -14.81
N LYS A 33 5.04 -6.12 -15.72
CA LYS A 33 4.37 -6.08 -17.02
C LYS A 33 3.21 -7.06 -17.15
N GLY A 34 3.15 -8.08 -16.31
CA GLY A 34 2.15 -9.14 -16.43
C GLY A 34 2.40 -10.29 -15.46
N PHE A 35 1.47 -11.24 -15.46
CA PHE A 35 1.67 -12.57 -14.88
C PHE A 35 2.23 -13.49 -15.95
N ILE A 36 3.19 -14.34 -15.58
CA ILE A 36 3.78 -15.32 -16.50
C ILE A 36 3.41 -16.74 -16.05
N ASP A 37 3.09 -17.61 -17.01
CA ASP A 37 2.86 -19.02 -16.75
C ASP A 37 4.08 -19.90 -17.07
N VAL A 38 3.97 -21.20 -16.78
CA VAL A 38 5.03 -22.19 -17.04
C VAL A 38 5.35 -22.39 -18.53
N TYR A 39 4.49 -21.89 -19.43
CA TYR A 39 4.70 -21.90 -20.87
C TYR A 39 5.26 -20.57 -21.38
N GLN A 40 5.70 -19.68 -20.49
CA GLN A 40 6.27 -18.37 -20.78
C GLN A 40 5.31 -17.42 -21.51
N ARG A 41 4.00 -17.61 -21.33
CA ARG A 41 2.99 -16.66 -21.79
C ARG A 41 2.80 -15.57 -20.75
N ILE A 42 2.87 -14.33 -21.19
CA ILE A 42 2.67 -13.16 -20.33
C ILE A 42 1.24 -12.63 -20.53
N TYR A 43 0.49 -12.62 -19.43
CA TYR A 43 -0.84 -12.07 -19.32
C TYR A 43 -0.75 -10.67 -18.74
N THR A 44 -1.23 -9.66 -19.48
CA THR A 44 -1.24 -8.28 -18.96
C THR A 44 -2.09 -8.17 -17.69
N ILE A 45 -1.77 -7.19 -16.85
CA ILE A 45 -2.53 -6.89 -15.64
C ILE A 45 -3.79 -6.11 -16.03
N SER A 46 -4.94 -6.45 -15.44
CA SER A 46 -6.16 -5.65 -15.61
C SER A 46 -6.10 -4.37 -14.78
N LEU A 47 -6.90 -3.35 -15.11
CA LEU A 47 -6.99 -2.12 -14.31
C LEU A 47 -7.73 -2.31 -12.97
N ASP A 48 -8.06 -3.55 -12.59
CA ASP A 48 -8.68 -3.87 -11.30
C ASP A 48 -7.72 -3.47 -10.16
N THR A 49 -8.16 -2.48 -9.39
CA THR A 49 -7.37 -1.92 -8.28
C THR A 49 -6.91 -2.95 -7.27
N LYS A 50 -7.64 -4.05 -7.03
CA LYS A 50 -7.22 -5.10 -6.08
C LYS A 50 -6.04 -5.89 -6.61
N VAL A 51 -6.00 -6.16 -7.92
CA VAL A 51 -4.87 -6.82 -8.57
C VAL A 51 -3.64 -5.93 -8.48
N LEU A 52 -3.77 -4.64 -8.84
CA LEU A 52 -2.67 -3.67 -8.75
C LEU A 52 -2.18 -3.51 -7.30
N SER A 53 -3.09 -3.37 -6.33
CA SER A 53 -2.74 -3.29 -4.91
C SER A 53 -1.91 -4.49 -4.47
N LYS A 54 -2.30 -5.71 -4.87
CA LYS A 54 -1.59 -6.92 -4.46
C LYS A 54 -0.19 -7.02 -5.07
N VAL A 55 -0.04 -6.65 -6.35
CA VAL A 55 1.27 -6.61 -7.00
C VAL A 55 2.18 -5.60 -6.31
N LEU A 56 1.68 -4.39 -6.02
CA LEU A 56 2.44 -3.37 -5.30
C LEU A 56 2.84 -3.82 -3.89
N GLU A 57 1.92 -4.48 -3.16
CA GLU A 57 2.22 -5.06 -1.84
C GLU A 57 3.39 -6.06 -1.92
N LEU A 58 3.39 -6.94 -2.93
CA LEU A 58 4.46 -7.92 -3.14
C LEU A 58 5.81 -7.25 -3.47
N LEU A 59 5.81 -6.14 -4.22
CA LEU A 59 7.04 -5.38 -4.50
C LEU A 59 7.59 -4.68 -3.26
N LEU A 60 6.70 -4.20 -2.39
CA LEU A 60 7.06 -3.49 -1.16
C LEU A 60 7.54 -4.43 -0.05
N PHE A 61 7.03 -5.65 0.00
CA PHE A 61 7.27 -6.56 1.12
C PHE A 61 8.76 -6.87 1.39
N PRO A 62 9.61 -7.13 0.37
CA PRO A 62 11.04 -7.32 0.59
C PRO A 62 11.73 -6.13 1.27
N VAL A 63 11.32 -4.90 0.95
CA VAL A 63 11.85 -3.67 1.59
C VAL A 63 11.45 -3.64 3.06
N LEU A 64 10.19 -3.95 3.37
CA LEU A 64 9.71 -4.01 4.75
C LEU A 64 10.42 -5.10 5.55
N GLN A 65 10.71 -6.24 4.94
CA GLN A 65 11.47 -7.33 5.55
C GLN A 65 12.91 -6.92 5.85
N GLN A 66 13.57 -6.24 4.92
CA GLN A 66 14.91 -5.70 5.13
C GLN A 66 14.92 -4.69 6.29
N PHE A 67 14.00 -3.72 6.27
CA PHE A 67 13.83 -2.76 7.36
C PHE A 67 13.67 -3.46 8.72
N ALA A 68 12.81 -4.47 8.79
CA ALA A 68 12.58 -5.20 10.03
C ALA A 68 13.85 -5.88 10.55
N LEU A 69 14.57 -6.59 9.67
CA LEU A 69 15.79 -7.30 10.03
C LEU A 69 16.87 -6.34 10.55
N GLU A 70 17.13 -5.25 9.83
CA GLU A 70 18.19 -4.29 10.16
C GLU A 70 17.88 -3.46 11.40
N ASN A 71 16.60 -3.24 11.72
CA ASN A 71 16.15 -2.45 12.87
C ASN A 71 15.61 -3.31 14.03
N ARG A 72 15.82 -4.65 13.99
CA ARG A 72 15.44 -5.60 15.04
C ARG A 72 13.93 -5.60 15.37
N TYR A 73 13.12 -5.60 14.33
CA TYR A 73 11.69 -5.86 14.43
C TYR A 73 11.35 -7.27 13.94
N GLN A 74 10.38 -7.90 14.60
CA GLN A 74 9.70 -9.07 14.06
C GLN A 74 8.50 -8.63 13.22
N ILE A 75 8.32 -9.24 12.05
CA ILE A 75 7.13 -9.04 11.21
C ILE A 75 6.09 -10.10 11.53
N MET A 76 4.88 -9.66 11.85
CA MET A 76 3.69 -10.48 11.98
C MET A 76 2.66 -10.05 10.94
N LEU A 77 2.47 -10.89 9.92
CA LEU A 77 1.47 -10.67 8.87
C LEU A 77 0.06 -11.00 9.34
N ALA A 78 -0.93 -10.36 8.72
CA ALA A 78 -2.32 -10.78 8.81
C ALA A 78 -2.47 -12.27 8.42
N ARG A 79 -3.11 -13.06 9.31
CA ARG A 79 -3.29 -14.51 9.13
C ARG A 79 -4.57 -14.88 8.38
N GLN A 80 -5.52 -13.95 8.35
CA GLN A 80 -6.83 -14.14 7.75
C GLN A 80 -7.18 -12.95 6.86
N GLN A 81 -8.01 -13.22 5.84
CA GLN A 81 -8.58 -12.16 5.02
C GLN A 81 -9.36 -11.18 5.92
N ASN A 82 -9.20 -9.88 5.66
CA ASN A 82 -9.81 -8.77 6.42
C ASN A 82 -9.26 -8.55 7.84
N GLN A 83 -8.13 -9.16 8.21
CA GLN A 83 -7.46 -8.89 9.49
C GLN A 83 -6.53 -7.67 9.36
N TYR A 84 -6.58 -6.77 10.33
CA TYR A 84 -5.76 -5.56 10.40
C TYR A 84 -4.53 -5.72 11.32
N PRO A 85 -3.38 -5.08 11.03
CA PRO A 85 -2.95 -4.47 9.77
C PRO A 85 -2.39 -5.52 8.80
N ASP A 86 -2.05 -5.09 7.58
CA ASP A 86 -1.28 -5.91 6.64
C ASP A 86 0.04 -6.41 7.28
N VAL A 87 0.78 -5.50 7.94
CA VAL A 87 2.06 -5.80 8.61
C VAL A 87 2.07 -5.23 10.03
N SER A 88 2.38 -6.09 11.01
CA SER A 88 2.67 -5.66 12.38
C SER A 88 4.16 -5.80 12.65
N PHE A 89 4.82 -4.71 13.06
CA PHE A 89 6.20 -4.75 13.55
C PHE A 89 6.20 -4.81 15.07
N VAL A 90 6.96 -5.75 15.62
CA VAL A 90 7.12 -5.95 17.06
C VAL A 90 8.59 -5.79 17.42
N SER A 91 8.93 -4.83 18.28
CA SER A 91 10.31 -4.66 18.75
C SER A 91 10.65 -5.68 19.84
N ASP A 92 11.95 -5.80 20.15
CA ASP A 92 12.44 -6.57 21.30
C ASP A 92 11.88 -6.04 22.65
N THR A 93 11.54 -4.76 22.73
CA THR A 93 10.92 -4.10 23.89
C THR A 93 9.41 -4.31 23.98
N SER A 94 8.81 -5.08 23.07
CA SER A 94 7.36 -5.26 22.93
C SER A 94 6.60 -3.98 22.58
N ASP A 95 7.21 -3.10 21.78
CA ASP A 95 6.50 -2.01 21.11
C ASP A 95 5.88 -2.52 19.81
N TYR A 96 4.61 -2.19 19.57
CA TYR A 96 3.84 -2.68 18.42
C TYR A 96 3.51 -1.52 17.47
N TYR A 97 3.87 -1.66 16.20
CA TYR A 97 3.57 -0.70 15.15
C TYR A 97 2.74 -1.38 14.06
N ALA A 98 1.61 -0.79 13.73
CA ALA A 98 0.76 -1.27 12.65
C ALA A 98 1.08 -0.53 11.35
N LEU A 99 1.28 -1.26 10.26
CA LEU A 99 1.49 -0.70 8.92
C LEU A 99 0.50 -1.33 7.95
N ASP A 100 -0.35 -0.48 7.37
CA ASP A 100 -1.27 -0.85 6.31
C ASP A 100 -0.72 -0.35 4.97
N ILE A 101 -0.69 -1.21 3.95
CA ILE A 101 -0.36 -0.81 2.60
C ILE A 101 -1.66 -0.41 1.92
N LYS A 102 -1.68 0.78 1.34
CA LYS A 102 -2.85 1.31 0.65
C LYS A 102 -2.45 1.92 -0.67
N THR A 103 -3.27 1.68 -1.68
CA THR A 103 -3.02 2.23 -3.00
C THR A 103 -4.24 3.03 -3.45
N THR A 104 -3.99 4.05 -4.27
CA THR A 104 -5.04 4.83 -4.92
C THR A 104 -4.52 5.31 -6.27
N TYR A 105 -5.43 5.77 -7.12
CA TYR A 105 -5.08 6.32 -8.42
C TYR A 105 -5.54 7.76 -8.55
N ARG A 106 -4.84 8.52 -9.40
CA ARG A 106 -5.17 9.90 -9.75
C ARG A 106 -6.45 9.95 -10.57
N THR A 107 -7.34 10.88 -10.25
CA THR A 107 -8.62 11.08 -10.96
C THR A 107 -8.68 12.39 -11.74
N GLY A 108 -7.61 13.18 -11.70
CA GLY A 108 -7.47 14.44 -12.42
C GLY A 108 -6.96 15.55 -11.51
N VAL A 109 -7.26 16.78 -11.89
CA VAL A 109 -6.88 18.00 -11.18
C VAL A 109 -8.14 18.82 -10.91
N ASP A 110 -8.23 19.42 -9.72
CA ASP A 110 -9.34 20.31 -9.38
C ASP A 110 -9.22 21.70 -10.04
N ARG A 111 -10.20 22.57 -9.79
CA ARG A 111 -10.22 23.93 -10.36
C ARG A 111 -9.07 24.82 -9.86
N ALA A 112 -8.47 24.49 -8.72
CA ALA A 112 -7.37 25.24 -8.11
C ALA A 112 -5.99 24.69 -8.52
N GLY A 113 -5.94 23.65 -9.36
CA GLY A 113 -4.69 23.03 -9.80
C GLY A 113 -4.18 21.93 -8.88
N ASN A 114 -4.96 21.52 -7.88
CA ASN A 114 -4.56 20.43 -6.97
C ASN A 114 -4.87 19.08 -7.60
N LEU A 115 -3.92 18.16 -7.49
CA LEU A 115 -4.10 16.78 -7.91
C LEU A 115 -5.17 16.10 -7.03
N LYS A 116 -6.09 15.37 -7.66
CA LYS A 116 -7.08 14.53 -6.97
C LYS A 116 -6.76 13.06 -7.12
N VAL A 117 -7.06 12.32 -6.06
CA VAL A 117 -7.04 10.86 -6.04
C VAL A 117 -8.44 10.29 -5.80
N ASN A 118 -8.65 9.01 -6.10
CA ASN A 118 -9.92 8.33 -5.84
C ASN A 118 -10.24 8.20 -4.33
N GLY A 119 -9.21 8.33 -3.48
CA GLY A 119 -9.29 8.06 -2.05
C GLY A 119 -8.95 6.61 -1.72
N MET A 120 -8.82 6.33 -0.42
CA MET A 120 -8.47 5.03 0.12
C MET A 120 -9.45 4.63 1.22
N THR A 121 -9.65 3.32 1.40
CA THR A 121 -10.31 2.77 2.59
C THR A 121 -9.29 2.57 3.70
N LEU A 122 -9.45 3.28 4.80
CA LEU A 122 -8.58 3.23 5.96
C LEU A 122 -9.14 2.28 7.02
N GLY A 123 -9.64 1.12 6.60
CA GLY A 123 -10.24 0.11 7.48
C GLY A 123 -11.58 0.51 8.11
N THR A 124 -12.24 -0.46 8.72
CA THR A 124 -13.62 -0.32 9.20
C THR A 124 -13.73 0.46 10.52
N PHE A 125 -14.64 1.42 10.58
CA PHE A 125 -14.99 2.11 11.85
C PHE A 125 -15.97 1.32 12.72
N GLY A 126 -16.43 0.15 12.26
CA GLY A 126 -17.27 -0.77 13.02
C GLY A 126 -16.51 -1.89 13.74
N GLY A 127 -15.22 -2.09 13.41
CA GLY A 127 -14.42 -3.24 13.87
C GLY A 127 -13.48 -2.91 15.03
N CYS A 128 -12.18 -3.21 14.85
CA CYS A 128 -11.13 -3.10 15.87
C CYS A 128 -10.99 -1.70 16.52
N PHE A 129 -11.52 -0.65 15.87
CA PHE A 129 -11.61 0.70 16.44
C PHE A 129 -12.57 0.81 17.63
N ARG A 130 -13.65 0.01 17.64
CA ARG A 130 -14.66 0.02 18.71
C ARG A 130 -14.31 -0.98 19.81
N ASP A 131 -13.86 -2.16 19.42
CA ASP A 131 -13.45 -3.21 20.36
C ASP A 131 -11.91 -3.32 20.40
N ARG A 132 -11.28 -2.34 21.06
CA ARG A 132 -9.83 -2.15 20.99
C ARG A 132 -9.02 -3.20 21.76
N ASN A 133 -9.64 -3.92 22.67
CA ASN A 133 -8.96 -4.88 23.56
C ASN A 133 -9.02 -6.32 23.06
N ARG A 134 -9.72 -6.56 21.95
CA ARG A 134 -9.83 -7.88 21.32
C ARG A 134 -9.09 -7.92 19.98
N ALA A 135 -8.54 -9.08 19.68
CA ALA A 135 -7.81 -9.36 18.44
C ALA A 135 -8.67 -10.12 17.42
N THR A 136 -9.99 -9.86 17.40
CA THR A 136 -10.94 -10.58 16.53
C THR A 136 -10.81 -10.20 15.05
N LEU A 137 -10.51 -8.93 14.79
CA LEU A 137 -10.33 -8.37 13.43
C LEU A 137 -8.94 -7.76 13.26
N SER A 138 -8.01 -8.10 14.15
CA SER A 138 -6.64 -7.60 14.10
C SER A 138 -5.62 -8.61 14.59
N THR A 139 -4.36 -8.48 14.18
CA THR A 139 -3.27 -9.40 14.56
C THR A 139 -2.99 -9.37 16.06
N PHE A 140 -2.99 -8.17 16.63
CA PHE A 140 -2.97 -7.90 18.07
C PHE A 140 -4.14 -6.98 18.43
N PRO A 141 -4.56 -6.89 19.71
CA PRO A 141 -5.56 -5.91 20.12
C PRO A 141 -5.19 -4.51 19.64
N TYR A 142 -6.16 -3.76 19.09
CA TYR A 142 -5.90 -2.43 18.55
C TYR A 142 -5.22 -1.49 19.59
N SER A 143 -5.54 -1.66 20.88
CA SER A 143 -4.93 -0.90 21.98
C SER A 143 -3.46 -1.20 22.24
N ARG A 144 -2.90 -2.30 21.71
CA ARG A 144 -1.48 -2.62 21.85
C ARG A 144 -0.57 -1.84 20.91
N TYR A 145 -1.09 -1.40 19.76
CA TYR A 145 -0.29 -0.64 18.82
C TYR A 145 -0.07 0.78 19.33
N LEU A 146 1.20 1.19 19.38
CA LEU A 146 1.58 2.56 19.72
C LEU A 146 1.16 3.53 18.61
N LYS A 147 1.28 3.07 17.37
CA LYS A 147 1.08 3.86 16.16
C LYS A 147 0.48 3.02 15.04
N HIS A 148 -0.28 3.69 14.19
CA HIS A 148 -0.94 3.12 13.03
C HIS A 148 -0.53 3.92 11.81
N TYR A 149 0.29 3.34 10.94
CA TYR A 149 0.77 3.96 9.71
C TYR A 149 0.06 3.42 8.49
N VAL A 150 0.04 4.25 7.46
CA VAL A 150 -0.31 3.89 6.10
C VAL A 150 0.90 4.15 5.22
N LEU A 151 1.40 3.09 4.59
CA LEU A 151 2.31 3.17 3.45
C LEU A 151 1.43 3.29 2.19
N GLY A 152 1.33 4.50 1.68
CA GLY A 152 0.48 4.83 0.55
C GLY A 152 1.25 4.79 -0.77
N VAL A 153 0.59 4.27 -1.81
CA VAL A 153 1.06 4.35 -3.20
C VAL A 153 0.01 5.07 -4.06
N VAL A 154 0.40 6.17 -4.69
CA VAL A 154 -0.43 6.90 -5.65
C VAL A 154 0.13 6.64 -7.05
N TYR A 155 -0.74 6.30 -8.00
CA TYR A 155 -0.33 6.06 -9.39
C TYR A 155 -1.34 6.64 -10.39
N SER A 156 -0.93 6.75 -11.64
CA SER A 156 -1.78 7.09 -12.79
C SER A 156 -2.12 5.80 -13.53
N GLN A 157 -3.38 5.64 -13.97
CA GLN A 157 -3.81 4.47 -14.75
C GLN A 157 -3.67 4.71 -16.25
N ASN A 158 -3.21 3.70 -16.98
CA ASN A 158 -3.23 3.68 -18.44
C ASN A 158 -4.46 2.93 -18.96
N THR A 159 -5.46 3.65 -19.44
CA THR A 159 -6.76 3.09 -19.85
C THR A 159 -6.80 2.50 -21.26
N GLN A 160 -5.71 2.62 -22.03
CA GLN A 160 -5.66 2.22 -23.44
C GLN A 160 -5.02 0.83 -23.63
N ILE A 161 -5.20 -0.07 -22.66
CA ILE A 161 -4.57 -1.39 -22.65
C ILE A 161 -5.58 -2.47 -23.00
N ASP A 162 -5.22 -3.31 -23.96
CA ASP A 162 -5.98 -4.51 -24.29
C ASP A 162 -5.66 -5.62 -23.30
N GLU A 163 -6.56 -5.82 -22.34
CA GLU A 163 -6.46 -6.84 -21.28
C GLU A 163 -6.56 -8.29 -21.82
N GLN A 164 -7.06 -8.48 -23.04
CA GLN A 164 -7.24 -9.82 -23.63
C GLN A 164 -5.97 -10.32 -24.35
N ARG A 165 -5.02 -9.42 -24.58
CA ARG A 165 -3.80 -9.76 -25.30
C ARG A 165 -2.83 -10.54 -24.41
N THR A 166 -2.34 -11.64 -24.96
CA THR A 166 -1.21 -12.40 -24.41
C THR A 166 0.05 -12.05 -25.17
N TYR A 167 1.18 -11.97 -24.46
CA TYR A 167 2.49 -11.62 -24.99
C TYR A 167 3.48 -12.77 -24.79
N SER A 168 4.55 -12.78 -25.58
CA SER A 168 5.69 -13.68 -25.38
C SER A 168 6.74 -13.05 -24.48
N ILE A 169 7.71 -13.84 -24.02
CA ILE A 169 8.84 -13.32 -23.22
C ILE A 169 9.68 -12.30 -24.01
N ASP A 170 9.76 -12.45 -25.32
CA ASP A 170 10.51 -11.53 -26.20
C ASP A 170 9.86 -10.14 -26.25
N ASP A 171 8.55 -10.07 -26.00
CA ASP A 171 7.80 -8.81 -25.95
C ASP A 171 7.92 -8.10 -24.59
N LEU A 172 8.53 -8.71 -23.56
CA LEU A 172 8.46 -8.23 -22.16
C LEU A 172 8.75 -6.73 -22.00
N LYS A 173 9.75 -6.21 -22.72
CA LYS A 173 10.14 -4.79 -22.64
C LYS A 173 9.21 -3.84 -23.39
N THR A 174 8.37 -4.34 -24.29
CA THR A 174 7.44 -3.53 -25.10
C THR A 174 6.00 -3.61 -24.61
N ILE A 175 5.71 -4.49 -23.63
CA ILE A 175 4.39 -4.57 -23.00
C ILE A 175 4.06 -3.21 -22.35
N PRO A 176 2.91 -2.61 -22.69
CA PRO A 176 2.46 -1.36 -22.08
C PRO A 176 2.24 -1.48 -20.58
N SER A 177 2.74 -0.51 -19.82
CA SER A 177 2.51 -0.45 -18.36
C SER A 177 1.10 0.02 -18.05
N VAL A 178 0.37 -0.71 -17.20
CA VAL A 178 -1.02 -0.38 -16.79
C VAL A 178 -1.11 0.74 -15.76
N ALA A 179 0.00 1.03 -15.10
CA ALA A 179 0.15 2.12 -14.15
C ALA A 179 1.50 2.82 -14.33
N HIS A 180 1.54 4.10 -14.02
CA HIS A 180 2.75 4.94 -14.11
C HIS A 180 2.71 6.08 -13.06
N ASP A 181 3.75 6.91 -13.03
CA ASP A 181 3.91 8.06 -12.12
C ASP A 181 3.72 7.68 -10.64
N PHE A 182 4.39 6.63 -10.18
CA PHE A 182 4.25 6.15 -8.81
C PHE A 182 4.83 7.15 -7.79
N GLU A 183 4.03 7.48 -6.78
CA GLU A 183 4.43 8.25 -5.60
C GLU A 183 4.16 7.45 -4.34
N PHE A 184 5.11 7.48 -3.41
CA PHE A 184 5.05 6.75 -2.14
C PHE A 184 5.00 7.73 -0.97
N PHE A 185 4.21 7.43 0.06
CA PHE A 185 4.19 8.22 1.29
C PHE A 185 4.05 7.36 2.54
N LEU A 186 4.47 7.92 3.68
CA LEU A 186 4.27 7.34 5.01
C LEU A 186 3.66 8.36 5.97
N HIS A 187 2.43 8.10 6.39
CA HIS A 187 1.75 8.92 7.39
C HIS A 187 1.05 8.08 8.44
N GLU A 188 0.92 8.65 9.63
CA GLU A 188 -0.03 8.11 10.60
C GLU A 188 -1.44 8.18 10.02
N LYS A 189 -2.17 7.09 10.18
CA LYS A 189 -3.50 6.85 9.60
C LYS A 189 -4.48 7.98 9.86
N TYR A 190 -4.50 8.54 11.06
CA TYR A 190 -5.43 9.61 11.43
C TYR A 190 -5.17 10.92 10.67
N ARG A 191 -3.94 11.16 10.20
CA ARG A 191 -3.55 12.41 9.52
C ARG A 191 -4.08 12.49 8.10
N ILE A 192 -4.32 11.34 7.48
CA ILE A 192 -4.86 11.23 6.12
C ILE A 192 -6.33 10.81 6.13
N ALA A 193 -6.96 10.68 7.30
CA ALA A 193 -8.36 10.33 7.40
C ALA A 193 -9.25 11.55 7.13
N SER A 194 -10.40 11.30 6.51
CA SER A 194 -11.46 12.27 6.30
C SER A 194 -12.64 12.00 7.24
N ASP A 195 -13.57 12.94 7.30
CA ASP A 195 -14.86 12.81 7.96
C ASP A 195 -15.91 12.03 7.13
N ARG A 196 -15.51 11.52 5.94
CA ARG A 196 -16.37 10.77 5.03
C ARG A 196 -16.09 9.28 5.10
N ALA A 197 -17.13 8.49 4.84
CA ALA A 197 -16.98 7.05 4.68
C ALA A 197 -16.26 6.74 3.36
N GLY A 198 -15.26 5.85 3.42
CA GLY A 198 -14.55 5.33 2.24
C GLY A 198 -15.32 4.21 1.53
N SER A 199 -16.34 3.63 2.17
CA SER A 199 -17.27 2.70 1.56
C SER A 199 -18.60 2.66 2.31
N GLY A 200 -19.71 2.49 1.58
CA GLY A 200 -21.05 2.40 2.18
C GLY A 200 -21.32 1.06 2.86
N ASN A 201 -21.13 -0.05 2.15
CA ASN A 201 -21.49 -1.39 2.61
C ASN A 201 -20.61 -1.93 3.76
N THR A 202 -19.31 -1.63 3.71
CA THR A 202 -18.28 -2.19 4.60
C THR A 202 -17.85 -1.21 5.70
N ARG A 203 -18.50 -0.02 5.76
CA ARG A 203 -18.32 0.97 6.83
C ARG A 203 -16.83 1.31 7.05
N ASN A 204 -16.12 1.63 5.98
CA ASN A 204 -14.71 2.03 6.06
C ASN A 204 -14.56 3.53 6.30
N ILE A 205 -13.52 3.90 7.05
CA ILE A 205 -13.02 5.27 7.14
C ILE A 205 -12.46 5.65 5.76
N GLY A 206 -12.82 6.82 5.23
CA GLY A 206 -12.27 7.32 3.96
C GLY A 206 -11.03 8.20 4.19
N SER A 207 -10.08 8.18 3.26
CA SER A 207 -8.95 9.13 3.27
C SER A 207 -9.30 10.51 2.72
N THR A 208 -8.40 11.48 2.88
CA THR A 208 -8.40 12.69 2.04
C THR A 208 -8.23 12.32 0.57
N VAL A 209 -8.72 13.18 -0.32
CA VAL A 209 -8.69 12.99 -1.78
C VAL A 209 -7.84 14.05 -2.49
N TYR A 210 -7.15 14.88 -1.71
CA TYR A 210 -6.22 15.92 -2.10
C TYR A 210 -4.93 15.73 -1.30
#